data_AF-A0AAN2A1L6-F1
#
_entry.id   AF-A0AAN2A1L6-F1
#
_cell.length_a   1.000
_cell.length_b   1.000
_cell.length_c   1.000
_cell.angle_alpha   90.00
_cell.angle_beta   90.00
_cell.angle_gamma   90.00
#
_symmetry.space_group_name_H-M   'P 1'
#
loop_
_entity.id
_entity.type
_entity.pdbx_description
1 polymer ?
#
loop_
_entity_poly.entity_id
_entity_poly.type
_entity_poly.pdbx_seq_one_letter_code
_entity_poly.pdbx_strand_id
1 'polypeptide(L)' 'MTEEARTIARRSRASERAITAALTAMKSAGLPVDKVCVNGGQVEIHVNTVEGATEAENDGGLKDW' A
#
# COMPACT_ATOMS: atom_id res chain seq x y z
N MET A 1 35.00 -18.42 12.12
CA MET A 1 34.02 -18.52 13.21
C MET A 1 32.98 -17.45 12.96
N THR A 2 31.80 -17.88 12.56
CA THR A 2 30.63 -17.11 12.10
C THR A 2 29.85 -16.56 13.29
N GLU A 3 29.68 -15.24 13.33
CA GLU A 3 28.68 -14.61 14.20
C GLU A 3 27.89 -13.60 13.36
N GLU A 4 26.99 -14.12 12.51
CA GLU A 4 25.93 -13.30 11.95
C GLU A 4 24.93 -13.01 13.08
N ALA A 5 24.94 -11.77 13.55
CA ALA A 5 23.92 -11.26 14.45
C ALA A 5 22.55 -11.38 13.75
N ARG A 6 21.82 -12.47 14.05
CA ARG A 6 20.40 -12.59 13.72
C ARG A 6 19.67 -11.45 14.40
N THR A 7 19.43 -10.38 13.66
CA THR A 7 18.46 -9.36 14.07
C THR A 7 17.15 -10.11 14.28
N ILE A 8 16.68 -10.17 15.53
CA ILE A 8 15.38 -10.77 15.84
C ILE A 8 14.37 -9.91 15.07
N ALA A 9 13.92 -10.39 13.91
CA ALA A 9 12.90 -9.73 13.12
C ALA A 9 11.63 -9.72 13.96
N ARG A 10 11.45 -8.65 14.72
CA ARG A 10 10.25 -8.44 15.54
C ARG A 10 9.10 -8.41 14.56
N ARG A 11 8.23 -9.43 14.62
CA ARG A 11 7.02 -9.48 13.78
C ARG A 11 6.21 -8.23 14.08
N SER A 12 6.33 -7.23 13.22
CA SER A 12 5.49 -6.04 13.29
C SER A 12 4.09 -6.49 12.92
N ARG A 13 3.12 -6.22 13.79
CA ARG A 13 1.70 -6.43 13.46
C ARG A 13 1.19 -5.12 12.91
N ALA A 14 0.46 -5.19 11.81
CA ALA A 14 -0.30 -4.05 11.35
C ALA A 14 -1.21 -3.53 12.47
N SER A 15 -1.11 -2.24 12.75
CA SER A 15 -1.90 -1.59 13.80
C SER A 15 -3.27 -1.22 13.24
N GLU A 16 -4.33 -1.82 13.78
CA GLU A 16 -5.71 -1.48 13.44
C GLU A 16 -5.97 0.04 13.57
N ARG A 17 -5.49 0.64 14.66
CA ARG A 17 -5.61 2.09 14.88
C ARG A 17 -4.96 2.91 13.77
N ALA A 18 -3.79 2.48 13.29
CA ALA A 18 -3.09 3.18 12.21
C ALA A 18 -3.85 3.03 10.88
N ILE A 19 -4.37 1.84 10.59
CA ILE A 19 -5.19 1.59 9.39
C ILE A 19 -6.44 2.47 9.41
N THR A 20 -7.17 2.49 10.53
CA THR A 20 -8.39 3.30 10.68
C THR A 20 -8.09 4.79 10.52
N ALA A 21 -7.00 5.29 11.11
CA ALA A 21 -6.60 6.69 10.97
C ALA A 21 -6.26 7.04 9.50
N ALA A 22 -5.53 6.17 8.81
CA ALA A 22 -5.19 6.36 7.40
C ALA A 22 -6.45 6.37 6.51
N LEU A 23 -7.36 5.40 6.68
CA LEU A 23 -8.61 5.35 5.92
C LEU A 23 -9.52 6.55 6.20
N THR A 24 -9.55 7.02 7.45
CA THR A 24 -10.31 8.23 7.81
C THR A 24 -9.74 9.46 7.10
N ALA A 25 -8.42 9.61 7.09
CA ALA A 25 -7.76 10.70 6.38
C ALA A 25 -8.01 10.64 4.87
N MET A 26 -7.92 9.46 4.25
CA MET A 26 -8.21 9.25 2.83
C MET A 26 -9.65 9.61 2.48
N LYS A 27 -10.62 9.21 3.31
CA LYS A 27 -12.03 9.58 3.16
C LYS A 27 -12.22 11.09 3.24
N SER A 28 -11.60 11.75 4.23
CA SER A 28 -11.66 13.22 4.38
C SER A 28 -11.00 13.95 3.20
N ALA A 29 -10.01 13.34 2.57
CA ALA A 29 -9.36 13.85 1.36
C ALA A 29 -10.12 13.53 0.07
N GLY A 30 -11.26 12.83 0.14
CA GLY A 30 -12.05 12.44 -1.03
C GLY A 30 -11.39 11.36 -1.89
N LEU A 31 -10.43 10.60 -1.35
CA LEU A 31 -9.76 9.52 -2.07
C LEU A 31 -10.59 8.23 -1.95
N PRO A 32 -11.13 7.69 -3.06
CA PRO A 32 -11.91 6.46 -3.02
C PRO A 32 -10.96 5.26 -2.87
N VAL A 33 -11.01 4.64 -1.69
CA VAL A 33 -10.26 3.41 -1.41
C VAL A 33 -10.96 2.22 -2.05
N ASP A 34 -10.23 1.50 -2.89
CA ASP A 34 -10.70 0.30 -3.57
C ASP A 34 -10.42 -0.96 -2.74
N LYS A 35 -9.18 -1.07 -2.24
CA LYS A 35 -8.68 -2.29 -1.60
C LYS A 35 -7.66 -1.99 -0.52
N VAL A 36 -7.71 -2.75 0.57
CA VAL A 36 -6.66 -2.77 1.60
C VAL A 36 -6.09 -4.18 1.70
N CYS A 37 -4.77 -4.31 1.62
CA CYS A 37 -4.04 -5.55 1.80
C CYS A 37 -3.16 -5.46 3.05
N VAL A 38 -3.20 -6.50 3.89
CA VAL A 38 -2.36 -6.58 5.10
C VAL A 38 -1.44 -7.79 5.00
N ASN A 39 -0.14 -7.54 4.82
CA ASN A 39 0.89 -8.54 4.65
C ASN A 39 1.81 -8.52 5.88
N GLY A 40 1.41 -9.24 6.94
CA GLY A 40 2.13 -9.24 8.22
C GLY A 40 2.13 -7.87 8.90
N GLY A 41 3.25 -7.16 8.79
CA GLY A 41 3.42 -5.81 9.33
C GLY A 41 3.25 -4.68 8.30
N GLN A 42 3.11 -5.04 7.02
CA GLN A 42 2.93 -4.11 5.92
C GLN A 42 1.45 -3.95 5.60
N VAL A 43 1.03 -2.71 5.34
CA VAL A 43 -0.32 -2.37 4.90
C VAL A 43 -0.20 -1.64 3.57
N GLU A 44 -0.91 -2.13 2.56
CA GLU A 44 -1.04 -1.51 1.24
C GLU A 44 -2.50 -1.06 1.08
N ILE A 45 -2.70 0.19 0.64
CA ILE A 45 -4.02 0.76 0.40
C ILE A 45 -4.07 1.24 -1.04
N HIS A 46 -4.95 0.65 -1.82
CA HIS A 46 -5.17 0.96 -3.23
C HIS A 46 -6.32 1.96 -3.31
N VAL A 47 -6.08 3.06 -4.02
CA VAL A 47 -7.10 4.07 -4.32
C VAL A 47 -7.38 4.05 -5.81
N ASN A 48 -8.66 4.13 -6.18
CA ASN A 48 -9.02 4.33 -7.58
C ASN A 48 -8.84 5.81 -7.93
N THR A 49 -8.52 6.08 -9.20
CA THR A 49 -8.44 7.45 -9.71
C THR A 49 -9.81 8.12 -9.58
N VAL A 50 -9.83 9.30 -8.96
CA VAL A 50 -10.98 10.20 -9.02
C VAL A 50 -11.10 10.66 -10.47
N GLU A 51 -12.28 10.51 -11.10
CA GLU A 51 -12.57 11.06 -12.43
C GLU A 51 -12.13 12.53 -12.47
N GLY A 52 -11.02 12.81 -13.16
CA GLY A 52 -10.35 14.11 -13.16
C GLY A 52 -8.82 14.06 -13.15
N ALA A 53 -8.21 12.93 -12.79
CA ALA A 53 -6.80 12.70 -13.07
C ALA A 53 -6.66 12.17 -14.51
N THR A 54 -6.20 13.04 -15.41
CA THR A 54 -5.82 12.70 -16.79
C THR A 54 -5.11 11.35 -16.85
N GLU A 55 -5.64 10.48 -17.70
CA GLU A 55 -5.04 9.21 -18.11
C GLU A 55 -3.56 9.44 -18.40
N ALA A 56 -2.69 8.62 -17.80
CA ALA A 56 -1.32 8.53 -18.26
C ALA A 56 -1.37 8.00 -19.71
N GLU A 57 -1.23 8.93 -20.64
CA GLU A 57 -1.09 8.72 -22.06
C GLU A 57 0.05 7.72 -22.32
N ASN A 58 -0.29 6.57 -22.93
CA ASN A 58 0.60 5.62 -23.61
C ASN A 58 1.95 5.25 -22.97
N ASP A 59 2.07 3.98 -22.56
CA ASP A 59 3.23 3.17 -22.96
C ASP A 59 2.73 1.86 -23.59
N GLY A 60 2.47 1.94 -24.89
CA GLY A 60 2.27 0.76 -25.74
C GLY A 60 3.54 -0.07 -25.79
N GLY A 61 3.60 -1.10 -24.94
CA GLY A 61 4.75 -2.01 -24.86
C GLY A 61 4.40 -3.41 -24.38
N LEU A 62 3.21 -3.93 -24.72
CA LEU A 62 2.87 -5.34 -24.51
C LEU A 62 3.05 -6.16 -25.80
N LYS A 63 4.27 -6.14 -26.33
CA LYS A 63 4.79 -7.19 -27.21
C LYS A 63 5.99 -7.77 -26.47
N ASP A 64 6.02 -9.09 -26.31
CA ASP A 64 7.07 -9.89 -25.66
C ASP A 64 6.88 -10.28 -24.18
N TRP A 65 5.73 -10.87 -23.84
CA TRP A 65 5.68 -11.93 -22.82
C TRP A 65 4.63 -12.99 -23.19
#